data_AF-A0A348ANL0-F1
#
_entry.id   AF-A0A348ANL0-F1
#
_cell.length_a   1.000
_cell.length_b   1.000
_cell.length_c   1.000
_cell.angle_alpha   90.00
_cell.angle_beta   90.00
_cell.angle_gamma   90.00
#
_symmetry.space_group_name_H-M   'P 1'
#
loop_
_entity.id
_entity.type
_entity.pdbx_description
1 polymer ?
#
loop_
_entity_poly.entity_id
_entity_poly.type
_entity_poly.pdbx_seq_one_letter_code
_entity_poly.pdbx_strand_id
1 'polypeptide(L)'
;MSNPLVKCTVDQCTHYMPGDQCVAAKISVYNDEMKSNSRMKEETLCKSFHPRKTMGDMLGAFHNANVGGTVSAAFVDGTQLTPAVECFVNPCKYWQHGNYCNAEHIHVAGLNASKTADTDCETFEAK
;
A
#
# COMPACT_ATOMS: atom_id res chain seq x y z
N MET A 1 -2.04 -7.99 -17.18
CA MET A 1 -2.39 -8.27 -15.78
C MET A 1 -3.07 -7.03 -15.23
N SER A 2 -4.24 -7.18 -14.65
CA SER A 2 -4.95 -6.06 -14.03
C SER A 2 -4.33 -5.76 -12.67
N ASN A 3 -4.25 -4.50 -12.28
CA ASN A 3 -3.84 -4.14 -10.92
C ASN A 3 -4.86 -4.70 -9.91
N PRO A 4 -4.41 -5.20 -8.75
CA PRO A 4 -5.33 -5.69 -7.72
C PRO A 4 -6.16 -4.55 -7.15
N LEU A 5 -7.32 -4.92 -6.61
CA LEU A 5 -8.09 -4.00 -5.77
C LEU A 5 -7.42 -3.88 -4.40
N VAL A 6 -6.98 -2.67 -4.04
CA VAL A 6 -6.27 -2.41 -2.78
C VAL A 6 -7.23 -1.89 -1.72
N LYS A 7 -7.44 -2.68 -0.68
CA LYS A 7 -8.02 -2.24 0.59
C LYS A 7 -6.88 -1.74 1.50
N CYS A 8 -7.00 -0.53 2.03
CA CYS A 8 -6.02 0.04 2.95
C CYS A 8 -6.70 0.44 4.26
N THR A 9 -6.28 -0.14 5.37
CA THR A 9 -6.74 0.23 6.73
C THR A 9 -5.57 0.71 7.60
N VAL A 10 -4.58 1.34 6.97
CA VAL A 10 -3.44 1.97 7.66
C VAL A 10 -3.80 3.42 7.96
N ASP A 11 -4.54 3.64 9.03
CA ASP A 11 -5.17 4.93 9.35
C ASP A 11 -4.17 6.08 9.52
N GLN A 12 -2.94 5.78 9.93
CA GLN A 12 -1.86 6.77 10.09
C GLN A 12 -1.01 6.98 8.84
N CYS A 13 -1.40 6.44 7.69
CA CYS A 13 -0.67 6.63 6.42
C CYS A 13 -1.17 7.85 5.64
N THR A 14 -0.27 8.59 4.98
CA THR A 14 -0.63 9.68 4.07
C THR A 14 -1.36 9.20 2.80
N HIS A 15 -1.22 7.91 2.47
CA HIS A 15 -1.93 7.28 1.34
C HIS A 15 -3.31 6.72 1.69
N TYR A 16 -3.71 6.78 2.96
CA TYR A 16 -5.04 6.34 3.39
C TYR A 16 -6.08 7.42 3.07
N MET A 17 -7.18 7.00 2.44
CA MET A 17 -8.36 7.81 2.20
C MET A 17 -9.57 7.13 2.86
N PRO A 18 -10.53 7.91 3.43
CA PRO A 18 -11.76 7.37 3.99
C PRO A 18 -12.47 6.37 3.06
N GLY A 19 -13.03 5.30 3.62
CA GLY A 19 -13.62 4.20 2.85
C GLY A 19 -12.64 3.08 2.50
N ASP A 20 -11.57 2.94 3.29
CA ASP A 20 -10.50 1.92 3.15
C ASP A 20 -9.78 1.96 1.79
N GLN A 21 -9.69 3.16 1.21
CA GLN A 21 -9.07 3.37 -0.10
C GLN A 21 -7.59 3.74 0.04
N CYS A 22 -6.80 3.27 -0.92
CA CYS A 22 -5.40 3.65 -1.06
C CYS A 22 -5.23 4.58 -2.26
N VAL A 23 -4.72 5.79 -2.04
CA VAL A 23 -4.43 6.76 -3.11
C VAL A 23 -3.00 6.70 -3.63
N ALA A 24 -2.19 5.75 -3.14
CA ALA A 24 -0.84 5.56 -3.67
C ALA A 24 -0.91 5.11 -5.13
N ALA A 25 -0.03 5.65 -5.99
CA ALA A 25 0.10 5.16 -7.36
C ALA A 25 0.65 3.71 -7.40
N LYS A 26 1.48 3.37 -6.40
CA LYS A 26 2.11 2.06 -6.25
C LYS A 26 2.37 1.75 -4.78
N ILE A 27 2.16 0.51 -4.36
CA ILE A 27 2.57 0.00 -3.06
C ILE A 27 3.56 -1.15 -3.19
N SER A 28 4.49 -1.27 -2.25
CA SER A 28 5.52 -2.32 -2.25
C SER A 28 5.53 -3.05 -0.90
N VAL A 29 5.26 -4.35 -0.94
CA VAL A 29 5.14 -5.23 0.25
C VAL A 29 6.38 -6.10 0.37
N TYR A 30 6.96 -6.18 1.57
CA TYR A 30 8.21 -6.89 1.86
C TYR A 30 8.05 -7.80 3.08
N ASN A 31 9.00 -8.72 3.28
CA ASN A 31 9.18 -9.36 4.59
C ASN A 31 9.60 -8.30 5.62
N ASP A 32 9.33 -8.59 6.90
CA ASP A 32 9.88 -7.82 8.01
C ASP A 32 11.42 -7.72 7.89
N GLU A 33 11.99 -6.54 8.19
CA GLU A 33 13.41 -6.29 7.94
C GLU A 33 14.34 -7.16 8.80
N MET A 34 13.85 -7.68 9.93
CA MET A 34 14.60 -8.59 10.79
C MET A 34 14.47 -10.05 10.32
N LYS A 35 13.63 -10.34 9.33
CA LYS A 35 13.30 -11.70 8.88
C LYS A 35 13.64 -11.88 7.40
N SER A 36 14.42 -12.92 7.10
CA SER A 36 14.72 -13.26 5.71
C SER A 36 13.52 -13.88 4.96
N ASN A 37 12.51 -14.35 5.69
CA ASN A 37 11.27 -14.86 5.14
C ASN A 37 10.06 -14.60 6.04
N SER A 38 8.87 -14.59 5.43
CA SER A 38 7.59 -14.49 6.15
C SER A 38 6.88 -15.84 6.18
N ARG A 39 6.38 -16.22 7.35
CA ARG A 39 5.53 -17.39 7.62
C ARG A 39 4.13 -16.96 8.02
N MET A 40 4.02 -15.77 8.61
CA MET A 40 2.75 -15.17 9.02
C MET A 40 2.64 -13.76 8.47
N LYS A 41 1.41 -13.24 8.41
CA LYS A 41 1.10 -11.91 7.88
C LYS A 41 1.76 -10.78 8.69
N GLU A 42 1.92 -10.97 10.00
CA GLU A 42 2.60 -10.06 10.93
C GLU A 42 4.12 -9.98 10.70
N GLU A 43 4.64 -10.79 9.77
CA GLU A 43 6.03 -10.80 9.35
C GLU A 43 6.20 -10.15 7.98
N THR A 44 5.19 -9.42 7.51
CA THR A 44 5.22 -8.64 6.27
C THR A 44 5.08 -7.16 6.60
N LEU A 45 5.50 -6.29 5.69
CA LEU A 45 5.36 -4.84 5.86
C LEU A 45 5.15 -4.13 4.53
N CYS A 46 4.48 -2.97 4.58
CA CYS A 46 4.29 -2.11 3.42
C CYS A 46 5.34 -0.99 3.42
N LYS A 47 6.38 -1.11 2.59
CA LYS A 47 7.46 -0.10 2.49
C LYS A 47 7.01 1.23 1.91
N SER A 48 5.83 1.27 1.29
CA SER A 48 5.20 2.51 0.84
C SER A 48 4.49 3.27 1.97
N PHE A 49 4.52 2.78 3.20
CA PHE A 49 3.98 3.49 4.36
C PHE A 49 4.70 4.83 4.58
N HIS A 50 3.94 5.92 4.59
CA HIS A 50 4.38 7.24 4.99
C HIS A 50 3.49 7.76 6.12
N PRO A 51 4.03 8.03 7.32
CA PRO A 51 3.22 8.41 8.47
C PRO A 51 2.72 9.86 8.35
N ARG A 52 1.46 10.12 8.67
CA ARG A 52 0.80 11.44 8.59
C ARG A 52 1.13 12.39 9.77
N LYS A 53 2.39 12.44 10.21
CA LYS A 53 2.80 13.08 11.48
C LYS A 53 2.51 14.58 11.52
N THR A 54 2.52 15.26 10.38
CA THR A 54 2.22 16.70 10.27
C THR A 54 1.29 17.01 9.11
N MET A 55 0.55 18.13 9.17
CA MET A 55 -0.26 18.60 8.03
C MET A 55 0.58 18.91 6.77
N GLY A 56 1.89 19.13 6.92
CA GLY A 56 2.83 19.29 5.80
C GLY A 56 3.12 17.99 5.04
N ASP A 57 3.04 16.83 5.70
CA ASP A 57 3.25 15.53 5.05
C ASP A 57 2.09 15.16 4.09
N MET A 58 0.91 15.72 4.33
CA MET A 58 -0.26 15.57 3.44
C MET A 58 -0.10 16.35 2.13
N LEU A 59 0.63 17.47 2.14
CA LEU A 59 0.99 18.22 0.93
C LEU A 59 2.00 17.46 0.06
N GLY A 60 2.89 16.67 0.67
CA GLY A 60 3.87 15.84 -0.03
C GLY A 60 3.27 14.67 -0.83
N ALA A 61 2.04 14.26 -0.53
CA ALA A 61 1.30 13.26 -1.31
C ALA A 61 0.77 13.81 -2.65
N PHE A 62 0.91 15.13 -2.91
CA PHE A 62 0.48 15.79 -4.14
C PHE A 62 1.61 16.05 -5.15
N HIS A 63 2.82 15.52 -4.96
CA HIS A 63 3.94 15.74 -5.87
C HIS A 63 3.87 14.89 -7.15
N ASN A 64 2.90 15.20 -8.02
CA ASN A 64 3.05 15.31 -9.48
C ASN A 64 1.91 16.18 -10.08
N ALA A 65 1.43 17.18 -9.33
CA ALA A 65 0.53 18.18 -9.87
C ALA A 65 1.37 19.28 -10.54
N ASN A 66 1.51 19.20 -11.86
CA ASN A 66 1.99 20.30 -12.67
C ASN A 66 1.18 21.56 -12.34
N VAL A 67 1.86 22.61 -11.88
CA VAL A 67 1.30 23.94 -11.63
C VAL A 67 0.82 24.50 -12.96
N GLY A 68 -0.48 24.32 -13.24
CA GLY A 68 -1.08 24.72 -14.51
C GLY A 68 -2.30 23.88 -14.89
N GLY A 69 -3.33 23.93 -14.06
CA GLY A 69 -4.64 23.33 -14.37
C GLY A 69 -4.80 21.90 -13.87
N THR A 70 -6.02 21.62 -13.42
CA THR A 70 -6.57 20.32 -13.00
C THR A 70 -6.44 19.96 -11.52
N VAL A 71 -7.54 20.25 -10.83
CA VAL A 71 -8.00 19.52 -9.65
C VAL A 71 -8.35 18.09 -10.12
N SER A 72 -7.39 17.16 -10.16
CA SER A 72 -7.63 15.80 -10.65
C SER A 72 -6.93 14.75 -9.79
N ALA A 73 -7.43 14.57 -8.56
CA ALA A 73 -7.21 13.36 -7.78
C ALA A 73 -8.29 13.20 -6.69
N ALA A 74 -8.90 14.32 -6.26
CA ALA A 74 -9.89 14.33 -5.17
C ALA A 74 -11.36 14.24 -5.63
N PHE A 75 -11.65 14.34 -6.94
CA PHE A 75 -13.02 14.25 -7.45
C PHE A 75 -13.05 13.42 -8.73
N VAL A 76 -13.09 12.10 -8.57
CA VAL A 76 -13.63 11.23 -9.61
C VAL A 76 -14.65 10.31 -8.93
N ASP A 77 -15.91 10.72 -9.00
CA ASP A 77 -17.06 9.87 -8.71
C ASP A 77 -16.89 8.53 -9.45
N GLY A 78 -16.66 7.45 -8.71
CA GLY A 78 -16.82 6.08 -9.21
C GLY A 78 -15.62 5.40 -9.88
N THR A 79 -14.44 6.02 -10.02
CA THR A 79 -13.24 5.27 -10.49
C THR A 79 -12.48 4.68 -9.32
N GLN A 80 -12.45 3.35 -9.25
CA GLN A 80 -11.66 2.62 -8.29
C GLN A 80 -10.16 2.85 -8.53
N LEU A 81 -9.49 3.49 -7.57
CA LEU A 81 -8.03 3.58 -7.54
C LEU A 81 -7.45 2.16 -7.39
N THR A 82 -6.66 1.74 -8.36
CA THR A 82 -6.00 0.42 -8.39
C THR A 82 -4.49 0.61 -8.43
N PRO A 83 -3.84 0.81 -7.26
CA PRO A 83 -2.40 0.93 -7.16
C PRO A 83 -1.72 -0.27 -7.83
N ALA A 84 -0.59 -0.03 -8.49
CA ALA A 84 0.31 -1.12 -8.82
C ALA A 84 0.84 -1.74 -7.51
N VAL A 85 1.01 -3.07 -7.48
CA VAL A 85 1.47 -3.76 -6.26
C VAL A 85 2.72 -4.58 -6.56
N GLU A 86 3.80 -4.20 -5.91
CA GLU A 86 5.04 -4.97 -5.90
C GLU A 86 5.07 -5.87 -4.65
N CYS A 87 5.34 -7.15 -4.84
CA CYS A 87 5.48 -8.14 -3.80
C CYS A 87 6.92 -8.66 -3.78
N PHE A 88 7.63 -8.36 -2.70
CA PHE A 88 8.97 -8.86 -2.39
C PHE A 88 8.97 -9.85 -1.22
N VAL A 89 7.79 -10.22 -0.74
CA VAL A 89 7.60 -11.22 0.32
C VAL A 89 7.98 -12.61 -0.19
N ASN A 90 8.74 -13.36 0.60
CA ASN A 90 9.17 -14.71 0.29
C ASN A 90 9.11 -15.60 1.55
N PRO A 91 8.49 -16.79 1.52
CA PRO A 91 7.61 -17.30 0.46
C PRO A 91 6.25 -16.60 0.45
N CYS A 92 5.70 -16.30 -0.74
CA CYS A 92 4.34 -15.77 -0.89
C CYS A 92 3.61 -16.43 -2.07
N LYS A 93 2.40 -16.94 -1.84
CA LYS A 93 1.55 -17.63 -2.83
C LYS A 93 1.18 -16.74 -4.01
N TYR A 94 0.96 -15.46 -3.74
CA TYR A 94 0.56 -14.45 -4.74
C TYR A 94 1.73 -13.82 -5.49
N TRP A 95 2.98 -14.11 -5.11
CA TRP A 95 4.16 -13.61 -5.81
C TRP A 95 4.23 -14.17 -7.24
N GLN A 96 4.48 -13.29 -8.21
CA GLN A 96 4.75 -13.61 -9.60
C GLN A 96 6.10 -13.04 -10.07
N HIS A 97 6.55 -13.53 -11.23
CA HIS A 97 7.78 -13.07 -11.87
C HIS A 97 7.82 -11.54 -11.99
N GLY A 98 8.98 -10.93 -11.73
CA GLY A 98 9.15 -9.47 -11.73
C GLY A 98 8.68 -8.77 -10.45
N ASN A 99 8.46 -9.53 -9.36
CA ASN A 99 7.95 -9.01 -8.08
C ASN A 99 6.55 -8.40 -8.21
N TYR A 100 5.73 -8.86 -9.15
CA TYR A 100 4.33 -8.48 -9.21
C TYR A 100 3.51 -9.30 -8.21
N CYS A 101 2.48 -8.68 -7.65
CA CYS A 101 1.45 -9.39 -6.91
C CYS A 101 0.33 -9.83 -7.86
N ASN A 102 -0.07 -11.11 -7.80
CA ASN A 102 -1.17 -11.68 -8.59
C ASN A 102 -2.39 -12.02 -7.74
N ALA A 103 -2.50 -11.45 -6.55
CA ALA A 103 -3.77 -11.43 -5.83
C ALA A 103 -4.78 -10.59 -6.63
N GLU A 104 -6.06 -10.96 -6.61
CA GLU A 104 -7.12 -10.13 -7.18
C GLU A 104 -7.46 -8.95 -6.26
N HIS A 105 -7.40 -9.20 -4.95
CA HIS A 105 -7.61 -8.22 -3.89
C HIS A 105 -6.43 -8.27 -2.93
N ILE A 106 -5.92 -7.12 -2.53
CA ILE A 106 -4.90 -7.00 -1.47
C ILE A 106 -5.43 -6.12 -0.35
N HIS A 107 -5.13 -6.50 0.89
CA HIS A 107 -5.43 -5.73 2.08
C HIS A 107 -4.14 -5.43 2.83
N VAL A 108 -3.82 -4.14 2.95
CA VAL A 108 -2.75 -3.65 3.83
C VAL A 108 -3.39 -3.05 5.08
N ALA A 109 -3.00 -3.55 6.25
CA ALA A 109 -3.51 -3.13 7.54
C ALA A 109 -2.40 -2.53 8.41
N GLY A 110 -2.77 -1.72 9.40
CA GLY A 110 -1.81 -1.06 10.30
C GLY A 110 -2.47 0.04 11.11
N LEU A 111 -3.29 -0.36 12.09
CA LEU A 111 -3.99 0.58 12.96
C LEU A 111 -3.00 1.27 13.91
N ASN A 112 -3.06 2.59 14.00
CA ASN A 112 -2.14 3.43 14.77
C ASN A 112 -0.65 3.22 14.36
N ALA A 113 -0.40 2.85 13.10
CA ALA A 113 0.96 2.61 12.62
C ALA A 113 1.85 3.86 12.77
N SER A 114 3.03 3.68 13.35
CA SER A 114 4.02 4.74 13.59
C SER A 114 5.29 4.58 12.78
N LYS A 115 5.56 3.34 12.33
CA LYS A 115 6.68 2.90 11.50
C LYS A 115 6.20 1.81 10.54
N THR A 116 7.01 1.54 9.52
CA THR A 116 6.72 0.54 8.48
C THR A 116 6.43 -0.86 9.04
N ALA A 117 7.13 -1.28 10.10
CA ALA A 117 6.92 -2.57 10.76
C ALA A 117 5.60 -2.66 11.55
N ASP A 118 4.82 -1.58 11.66
CA ASP A 118 3.47 -1.59 12.24
C ASP A 118 2.40 -1.80 11.15
N THR A 119 2.80 -2.20 9.95
CA THR A 119 1.91 -2.47 8.83
C THR A 119 2.07 -3.91 8.38
N ASP A 120 0.98 -4.54 7.99
CA ASP A 120 0.93 -5.94 7.58
C ASP A 120 0.17 -6.08 6.26
N CYS A 121 0.57 -7.06 5.45
CA CYS A 121 -0.21 -7.54 4.32
C CYS A 121 -1.14 -8.67 4.80
N GLU A 122 -2.39 -8.34 5.09
CA GLU A 122 -3.42 -9.28 5.54
C GLU A 122 -3.76 -10.34 4.47
N THR A 123 -3.50 -10.03 3.20
CA THR A 123 -3.65 -10.97 2.08
C THR A 123 -2.51 -11.98 1.99
N PHE A 124 -1.44 -11.80 2.75
CA PHE A 124 -0.29 -12.71 2.71
C PHE A 124 -0.71 -14.15 3.00
N GLU A 125 -0.25 -15.06 2.14
CA GLU A 125 -0.35 -16.50 2.33
C GLU A 125 1.00 -17.12 1.93
N ALA A 126 1.61 -17.89 2.83
CA ALA A 126 2.85 -18.61 2.55
C ALA A 126 2.62 -19.67 1.46
N LYS A 127 3.70 -20.02 0.73
CA LYS A 127 3.71 -21.15 -0.22
C LYS A 127 4.00 -22.46 0.48
#